data_AF-A0A7C7SXC9-F1
#
_entry.id   AF-A0A7C7SXC9-F1
#
_cell.length_a   1.000
_cell.length_b   1.000
_cell.length_c   1.000
_cell.angle_alpha   90.00
_cell.angle_beta   90.00
_cell.angle_gamma   90.00
#
_symmetry.space_group_name_H-M   'P 1'
#
loop_
_entity.id
_entity.type
_entity.pdbx_description
1 polymer ?
#
loop_
_entity_poly.entity_id
_entity_poly.type
_entity_poly.pdbx_seq_one_letter_code
_entity_poly.pdbx_strand_id
1 'polypeptide(L)'
;MSDELAYQRIFDANWNRATEGLRVVEDFVRLGLNDAQLSRQFKRIRHDLAEACLRVLPTESRLTARNTRADVGTDVSTESESVRPNCLALIAANLERTQQALRCLEEFAKALGESGAILEGLRYRMYDLQAETVLRMHRPLRLEPAKLCVLVDCRESTDEFAASCRRLLSAGADMLQLRDKTATDRRLLEVARVLVACCREVNALSIINDRVDLAALSTADGVHLGQTEIGVDAAREILGAGKLVGVSTHNESELSAAIDDGADYVGCGPTFPSTTKTFSTFPGISYLSHVAKHCEVPAFAIGGIDLANLDDVLETGVQRIAVSQAVHGSDDPSAATTRLKRRLSAAGR
;
A
#
# COMPACT_ATOMS: atom_id res chain seq x y z
N MET A 1 33.86 -16.44 33.26
CA MET A 1 32.39 -16.30 33.18
C MET A 1 31.85 -17.70 32.95
N SER A 2 30.85 -18.15 33.71
CA SER A 2 30.20 -19.43 33.41
C SER A 2 29.41 -19.33 32.10
N ASP A 3 29.27 -20.43 31.38
CA ASP A 3 28.49 -20.48 30.14
C ASP A 3 27.04 -20.00 30.38
N GLU A 4 26.46 -20.39 31.52
CA GLU A 4 25.13 -19.94 31.92
C GLU A 4 25.02 -18.42 32.07
N LEU A 5 25.97 -17.77 32.75
CA LEU A 5 25.97 -16.30 32.89
C LEU A 5 26.14 -15.61 31.52
N ALA A 6 26.91 -16.22 30.60
CA ALA A 6 27.05 -15.71 29.24
C ALA A 6 25.71 -15.79 28.48
N TYR A 7 25.01 -16.92 28.58
CA TYR A 7 23.70 -17.11 27.94
C TYR A 7 22.66 -16.14 28.46
N GLN A 8 22.61 -15.92 29.78
CA GLN A 8 21.70 -14.97 30.40
C GLN A 8 21.96 -13.53 29.94
N ARG A 9 23.23 -13.12 29.84
CA ARG A 9 23.63 -11.81 29.31
C ARG A 9 23.20 -11.60 27.87
N ILE A 10 23.45 -12.59 27.01
CA ILE A 10 23.09 -12.51 25.59
C ILE A 10 21.57 -12.50 25.42
N PHE A 11 20.85 -13.26 26.24
CA PHE A 11 19.39 -13.26 26.25
C PHE A 11 18.83 -11.89 26.66
N ASP A 12 19.29 -11.29 27.76
CA ASP A 12 18.84 -9.95 28.19
C ASP A 12 19.13 -8.87 27.14
N ALA A 13 20.31 -8.90 26.52
CA ALA A 13 20.68 -7.94 25.48
C ALA A 13 19.74 -8.02 24.26
N ASN A 14 19.41 -9.22 23.79
CA ASN A 14 18.51 -9.40 22.65
C ASN A 14 17.05 -9.14 23.00
N TRP A 15 16.64 -9.38 24.26
CA TRP A 15 15.34 -8.95 24.77
C TRP A 15 15.18 -7.42 24.66
N ASN A 16 16.17 -6.65 25.10
CA ASN A 16 16.13 -5.20 25.00
C ASN A 16 16.07 -4.75 23.52
N ARG A 17 16.92 -5.30 22.65
CA ARG A 17 16.91 -4.98 21.21
C ARG A 17 15.57 -5.28 20.53
N ALA A 18 14.97 -6.44 20.82
CA ALA A 18 13.69 -6.80 20.24
C ALA A 18 12.57 -5.85 20.71
N THR A 19 12.54 -5.50 22.00
CA THR A 19 11.52 -4.61 22.54
C THR A 19 11.66 -3.16 22.09
N GLU A 20 12.89 -2.66 21.95
CA GLU A 20 13.20 -1.34 21.37
C GLU A 20 12.75 -1.27 19.91
N GLY A 21 13.14 -2.25 19.09
CA GLY A 21 12.74 -2.32 17.68
C GLY A 21 11.23 -2.39 17.50
N LEU A 22 10.55 -3.22 18.29
CA LEU A 22 9.08 -3.30 18.29
C LEU A 22 8.42 -1.98 18.71
N ARG A 23 9.00 -1.23 19.67
CA ARG A 23 8.44 0.06 20.09
C ARG A 23 8.50 1.08 18.96
N VAL A 24 9.64 1.19 18.28
CA VAL A 24 9.82 2.10 17.14
C VAL A 24 8.80 1.80 16.05
N VAL A 25 8.63 0.53 15.70
CA VAL A 25 7.70 0.13 14.65
C VAL A 25 6.25 0.35 15.09
N GLU A 26 5.84 -0.08 16.28
CA GLU A 26 4.47 0.12 16.78
C GLU A 26 4.07 1.60 16.82
N ASP A 27 4.96 2.48 17.34
CA ASP A 27 4.68 3.90 17.41
C ASP A 27 4.56 4.52 16.00
N PHE A 28 5.40 4.10 15.04
CA PHE A 28 5.26 4.55 13.65
C PHE A 28 3.99 4.05 12.99
N VAL A 29 3.61 2.79 13.18
CA VAL A 29 2.39 2.23 12.62
C VAL A 29 1.16 2.96 13.19
N ARG A 30 1.16 3.27 14.49
CA ARG A 30 0.07 3.99 15.16
C ARG A 30 -0.02 5.46 14.73
N LEU A 31 1.11 6.15 14.67
CA LEU A 31 1.15 7.62 14.55
C LEU A 31 1.52 8.10 13.15
N GLY A 32 2.29 7.32 12.41
CA GLY A 32 2.74 7.62 11.05
C GLY A 32 1.85 7.02 9.97
N LEU A 33 1.35 5.79 10.17
CA LEU A 33 0.43 5.13 9.23
C LEU A 33 -1.04 5.24 9.63
N ASN A 34 -1.33 5.62 10.88
CA ASN A 34 -2.68 5.58 11.48
C ASN A 34 -3.37 4.21 11.29
N ASP A 35 -2.59 3.12 11.29
CA ASP A 35 -3.10 1.78 10.98
C ASP A 35 -3.46 1.03 12.27
N ALA A 36 -4.76 1.04 12.59
CA ALA A 36 -5.29 0.43 13.82
C ALA A 36 -5.15 -1.10 13.84
N GLN A 37 -5.12 -1.76 12.68
CA GLN A 37 -4.96 -3.22 12.60
C GLN A 37 -3.52 -3.60 12.92
N LEU A 38 -2.56 -3.06 12.18
CA LEU A 38 -1.15 -3.33 12.41
C LEU A 38 -0.74 -2.92 13.83
N SER A 39 -1.24 -1.78 14.34
CA SER A 39 -0.97 -1.35 15.72
C SER A 39 -1.40 -2.39 16.75
N ARG A 40 -2.60 -2.98 16.61
CA ARG A 40 -3.07 -4.06 17.50
C ARG A 40 -2.19 -5.31 17.40
N GLN A 41 -1.76 -5.68 16.20
CA GLN A 41 -0.91 -6.86 15.99
C GLN A 41 0.49 -6.68 16.61
N PHE A 42 1.13 -5.52 16.43
CA PHE A 42 2.42 -5.22 17.08
C PHE A 42 2.30 -5.15 18.61
N LYS A 43 1.23 -4.55 19.13
CA LYS A 43 0.94 -4.56 20.57
C LYS A 43 0.84 -5.99 21.11
N ARG A 44 0.18 -6.90 20.37
CA ARG A 44 0.08 -8.31 20.74
C ARG A 44 1.43 -9.01 20.72
N ILE A 45 2.24 -8.82 19.67
CA ILE A 45 3.61 -9.38 19.62
C ILE A 45 4.42 -8.97 20.84
N ARG A 46 4.37 -7.69 21.24
CA ARG A 46 5.09 -7.20 22.41
C ARG A 46 4.63 -7.86 23.70
N HIS A 47 3.33 -8.03 23.88
CA HIS A 47 2.76 -8.69 25.04
C HIS A 47 3.22 -10.15 25.11
N ASP A 48 3.06 -10.88 24.01
CA ASP A 48 3.44 -12.29 23.92
C ASP A 48 4.97 -12.47 24.11
N LEU A 49 5.77 -11.55 23.58
CA LEU A 49 7.22 -11.51 23.78
C LEU A 49 7.57 -11.31 25.27
N ALA A 50 6.89 -10.39 25.96
CA ALA A 50 7.09 -10.16 27.39
C ALA A 50 6.78 -11.38 28.25
N GLU A 51 5.69 -12.08 27.96
CA GLU A 51 5.37 -13.35 28.63
C GLU A 51 6.42 -14.43 28.34
N ALA A 52 6.85 -14.56 27.08
CA ALA A 52 7.87 -15.53 26.69
C ALA A 52 9.19 -15.28 27.42
N CYS A 53 9.60 -14.02 27.53
CA CYS A 53 10.81 -13.63 28.25
C CYS A 53 10.74 -13.98 29.74
N LEU A 54 9.62 -13.73 30.41
CA LEU A 54 9.46 -14.03 31.83
C LEU A 54 9.52 -15.53 32.12
N ARG A 55 9.04 -16.38 31.20
CA ARG A 55 9.13 -17.83 31.31
C ARG A 55 10.57 -18.33 31.16
N VAL A 56 11.32 -17.75 30.22
CA VAL A 56 12.68 -18.21 29.92
C VAL A 56 13.71 -17.67 30.92
N LEU A 57 13.64 -16.38 31.22
CA LEU A 57 14.58 -15.74 32.13
C LEU A 57 13.88 -14.68 32.98
N PRO A 58 13.57 -15.00 34.25
CA PRO A 58 12.92 -14.08 35.17
C PRO A 58 13.66 -12.75 35.29
N THR A 59 12.91 -11.70 35.64
CA THR A 59 13.43 -10.33 35.73
C THR A 59 14.65 -10.22 36.64
N GLU A 60 14.65 -10.87 37.79
CA GLU A 60 15.78 -10.85 38.73
C GLU A 60 17.06 -11.42 38.10
N SER A 61 16.96 -12.57 37.43
CA SER A 61 18.09 -13.20 36.74
C SER A 61 18.63 -12.31 35.62
N ARG A 62 17.75 -11.67 34.84
CA ARG A 62 18.15 -10.72 33.78
C ARG A 62 18.90 -9.52 34.34
N LEU A 63 18.37 -8.90 35.40
CA LEU A 63 18.98 -7.73 36.02
C LEU A 63 20.34 -8.08 36.66
N THR A 64 20.45 -9.26 37.26
CA THR A 64 21.69 -9.74 37.87
C THR A 64 22.76 -10.06 36.83
N ALA A 65 22.36 -10.61 35.68
CA ALA A 65 23.29 -10.92 34.59
C ALA A 65 23.82 -9.66 33.89
N ARG A 66 23.05 -8.56 33.88
CA ARG A 66 23.37 -7.33 33.15
C ARG A 66 24.64 -6.66 33.64
N ASN A 67 25.57 -6.35 32.74
CA ASN A 67 26.81 -5.67 33.06
C ASN A 67 27.27 -4.71 31.96
N THR A 68 26.44 -3.71 31.65
CA THR A 68 26.70 -2.72 30.58
C THR A 68 28.03 -1.98 30.75
N ARG A 69 28.49 -1.75 31.99
CA ARG A 69 29.76 -1.03 32.26
C ARG A 69 31.00 -1.82 31.84
N ALA A 70 30.90 -3.15 31.80
CA ALA A 70 31.99 -4.03 31.40
C ALA A 70 31.66 -4.80 30.10
N ASP A 71 30.60 -4.39 29.38
CA ASP A 71 30.28 -4.93 28.07
C ASP A 71 31.33 -4.44 27.07
N VAL A 72 31.95 -5.36 26.35
CA VAL A 72 32.89 -5.04 25.29
C VAL A 72 32.11 -4.66 24.03
N GLY A 73 32.57 -3.64 23.30
CA GLY A 73 31.96 -3.23 22.05
C GLY A 73 30.83 -2.19 22.16
N THR A 74 30.61 -1.58 23.33
CA THR A 74 29.64 -0.49 23.50
C THR A 74 29.98 0.77 22.71
N ASP A 75 31.27 1.00 22.44
CA ASP A 75 31.78 2.14 21.66
C ASP A 75 32.01 1.79 20.18
N VAL A 76 31.71 0.55 19.77
CA VAL A 76 31.88 0.13 18.37
C VAL A 76 30.64 0.55 17.60
N SER A 77 30.79 1.62 16.84
CA SER A 77 29.81 2.09 15.87
C SER A 77 30.40 2.08 14.47
N THR A 78 29.56 1.93 13.46
CA THR A 78 29.96 2.08 12.06
C THR A 78 29.37 3.37 11.51
N GLU A 79 30.07 4.06 10.60
CA GLU A 79 29.58 5.30 9.99
C GLU A 79 28.18 5.13 9.35
N SER A 80 27.87 3.93 8.85
CA SER A 80 26.58 3.54 8.29
C SER A 80 25.41 3.45 9.28
N GLU A 81 25.64 3.45 10.60
CA GLU A 81 24.55 3.48 11.60
C GLU A 81 23.85 4.85 11.65
N SER A 82 24.54 5.92 11.23
CA SER A 82 24.10 7.31 11.41
C SER A 82 23.15 7.83 10.33
N VAL A 83 22.96 7.11 9.22
CA VAL A 83 22.20 7.59 8.07
C VAL A 83 21.01 6.68 7.78
N ARG A 84 19.80 7.22 7.99
CA ARG A 84 18.54 6.63 7.48
C ARG A 84 17.91 7.60 6.49
N PRO A 85 17.83 7.27 5.20
CA PRO A 85 17.44 8.23 4.16
C PRO A 85 15.95 8.61 4.21
N ASN A 86 15.09 7.77 4.77
CA ASN A 86 13.66 8.00 4.89
C ASN A 86 13.01 7.08 5.94
N CYS A 87 11.73 7.31 6.24
CA CYS A 87 10.96 6.51 7.20
C CYS A 87 10.90 5.03 6.81
N LEU A 88 10.78 4.69 5.52
CA LEU A 88 10.73 3.29 5.08
C LEU A 88 12.01 2.54 5.44
N ALA A 89 13.18 3.12 5.18
CA ALA A 89 14.46 2.54 5.54
C ALA A 89 14.65 2.42 7.06
N LEU A 90 14.15 3.40 7.83
CA LEU A 90 14.16 3.33 9.30
C LEU A 90 13.33 2.16 9.82
N ILE A 91 12.10 2.00 9.32
CA ILE A 91 11.16 0.98 9.79
C ILE A 91 11.59 -0.42 9.35
N ALA A 92 12.00 -0.59 8.10
CA ALA A 92 12.55 -1.85 7.61
C ALA A 92 13.74 -2.33 8.47
N ALA A 93 14.67 -1.43 8.79
CA ALA A 93 15.82 -1.78 9.63
C ALA A 93 15.47 -2.13 11.08
N ASN A 94 14.40 -1.56 11.65
CA ASN A 94 13.93 -1.93 12.99
C ASN A 94 13.21 -3.29 12.98
N LEU A 95 12.45 -3.59 11.92
CA LEU A 95 11.83 -4.90 11.71
C LEU A 95 12.90 -6.01 11.58
N GLU A 96 13.91 -5.80 10.73
CA GLU A 96 15.01 -6.75 10.53
C GLU A 96 15.79 -7.01 11.83
N ARG A 97 16.18 -5.95 12.55
CA ARG A 97 16.88 -6.07 13.84
C ARG A 97 16.03 -6.80 14.89
N THR A 98 14.73 -6.55 14.91
CA THR A 98 13.80 -7.27 15.79
C THR A 98 13.80 -8.76 15.49
N GLN A 99 13.75 -9.15 14.22
CA GLN A 99 13.77 -10.56 13.83
C GLN A 99 15.10 -11.25 14.16
N GLN A 100 16.23 -10.57 13.95
CA GLN A 100 17.55 -11.06 14.37
C GLN A 100 17.59 -11.27 15.88
N ALA A 101 17.10 -10.31 16.66
CA ALA A 101 17.03 -10.42 18.11
C ALA A 101 16.12 -11.57 18.57
N LEU A 102 14.96 -11.76 17.94
CA LEU A 102 14.07 -12.91 18.21
C LEU A 102 14.74 -14.24 17.89
N ARG A 103 15.54 -14.32 16.82
CA ARG A 103 16.33 -15.51 16.49
C ARG A 103 17.37 -15.82 17.57
N CYS A 104 18.07 -14.80 18.07
CA CYS A 104 19.00 -14.98 19.18
C CYS A 104 18.26 -15.43 20.45
N LEU A 105 17.14 -14.81 20.80
CA LEU A 105 16.34 -15.23 21.95
C LEU A 105 15.91 -16.69 21.85
N GLU A 106 15.46 -17.14 20.66
CA GLU A 106 15.06 -18.52 20.41
C GLU A 106 16.20 -19.51 20.72
N GLU A 107 17.41 -19.24 20.22
CA GLU A 107 18.56 -20.12 20.40
C GLU A 107 19.07 -20.12 21.85
N PHE A 108 19.15 -18.95 22.49
CA PHE A 108 19.60 -18.87 23.88
C PHE A 108 18.56 -19.35 24.88
N ALA A 109 17.26 -19.35 24.54
CA ALA A 109 16.26 -20.05 25.33
C ALA A 109 16.56 -21.56 25.41
N LYS A 110 16.92 -22.19 24.28
CA LYS A 110 17.31 -23.61 24.22
C LYS A 110 18.57 -23.88 25.04
N ALA A 111 19.55 -22.99 24.96
CA ALA A 111 20.77 -23.09 25.77
C ALA A 111 20.50 -22.96 27.29
N LEU A 112 19.43 -22.27 27.68
CA LEU A 112 18.96 -22.12 29.07
C LEU A 112 17.98 -23.21 29.51
N GLY A 113 17.72 -24.22 28.66
CA GLY A 113 16.88 -25.37 28.99
C GLY A 113 15.40 -25.24 28.61
N GLU A 114 15.01 -24.17 27.92
CA GLU A 114 13.64 -23.94 27.46
C GLU A 114 13.44 -24.37 25.99
N SER A 115 12.21 -24.73 25.62
CA SER A 115 11.92 -25.22 24.25
C SER A 115 12.18 -24.19 23.14
N GLY A 116 12.03 -22.89 23.42
CA GLY A 116 12.12 -21.82 22.41
C GLY A 116 10.92 -21.72 21.45
N ALA A 117 9.96 -22.64 21.50
CA ALA A 117 8.82 -22.69 20.57
C ALA A 117 7.97 -21.41 20.50
N ILE A 118 7.79 -20.72 21.64
CA ILE A 118 7.04 -19.44 21.66
C ILE A 118 7.80 -18.36 20.88
N LEU A 119 9.13 -18.29 21.04
CA LEU A 119 9.98 -17.31 20.36
C LEU A 119 10.06 -17.59 18.86
N GLU A 120 10.09 -18.87 18.48
CA GLU A 120 9.96 -19.30 17.08
C GLU A 120 8.63 -18.82 16.48
N GLY A 121 7.50 -19.07 17.16
CA GLY A 121 6.18 -18.61 16.70
C GLY A 121 6.08 -17.09 16.56
N LEU A 122 6.71 -16.34 17.48
CA LEU A 122 6.80 -14.88 17.38
C LEU A 122 7.65 -14.44 16.19
N ARG A 123 8.75 -15.13 15.90
CA ARG A 123 9.60 -14.86 14.73
C ARG A 123 8.84 -15.03 13.42
N TYR A 124 8.04 -16.09 13.27
CA TYR A 124 7.23 -16.29 12.06
C TYR A 124 6.17 -15.20 11.88
N ARG A 125 5.42 -14.87 12.93
CA ARG A 125 4.46 -13.75 12.88
C ARG A 125 5.13 -12.42 12.54
N MET A 126 6.38 -12.22 12.98
CA MET A 126 7.15 -11.02 12.63
C MET A 126 7.57 -10.96 11.16
N TYR A 127 7.67 -12.09 10.45
CA TYR A 127 7.90 -12.08 9.00
C TYR A 127 6.68 -11.55 8.26
N ASP A 128 5.50 -12.05 8.61
CA ASP A 128 4.24 -11.59 8.02
C ASP A 128 4.01 -10.10 8.30
N LEU A 129 4.22 -9.66 9.55
CA LEU A 129 4.09 -8.25 9.92
C LEU A 129 5.11 -7.35 9.23
N GLN A 130 6.35 -7.82 9.02
CA GLN A 130 7.31 -7.07 8.23
C GLN A 130 6.78 -6.88 6.81
N ALA A 131 6.37 -7.96 6.15
CA ALA A 131 5.86 -7.88 4.78
C ALA A 131 4.65 -6.96 4.70
N GLU A 132 3.66 -7.12 5.58
CA GLU A 132 2.45 -6.29 5.63
C GLU A 132 2.78 -4.81 5.83
N THR A 133 3.62 -4.49 6.82
CA THR A 133 4.01 -3.10 7.14
C THR A 133 4.79 -2.45 5.99
N VAL A 134 5.80 -3.14 5.47
CA VAL A 134 6.65 -2.61 4.39
C VAL A 134 5.83 -2.42 3.13
N LEU A 135 4.98 -3.38 2.76
CA LEU A 135 4.12 -3.27 1.58
C LEU A 135 3.06 -2.16 1.74
N ARG A 136 2.47 -2.00 2.94
CA ARG A 136 1.59 -0.87 3.29
C ARG A 136 2.24 0.49 3.08
N MET A 137 3.53 0.61 3.42
CA MET A 137 4.30 1.85 3.21
C MET A 137 4.65 2.09 1.74
N HIS A 138 4.79 1.04 0.93
CA HIS A 138 5.11 1.17 -0.50
C HIS A 138 3.90 1.58 -1.34
N ARG A 139 2.68 1.15 -0.98
CA ARG A 139 1.47 1.40 -1.77
C ARG A 139 1.28 2.89 -2.16
N PRO A 140 1.35 3.86 -1.24
CA PRO A 140 1.24 5.28 -1.58
C PRO A 140 2.35 5.78 -2.52
N LEU A 141 3.60 5.32 -2.34
CA LEU A 141 4.74 5.72 -3.16
C LEU A 141 4.56 5.32 -4.64
N ARG A 142 3.87 4.21 -4.89
CA ARG A 142 3.54 3.75 -6.25
C ARG A 142 2.49 4.63 -6.92
N LEU A 143 1.58 5.20 -6.14
CA LEU A 143 0.49 6.07 -6.61
C LEU A 143 0.89 7.55 -6.71
N GLU A 144 1.90 7.98 -5.97
CA GLU A 144 2.36 9.36 -5.91
C GLU A 144 2.55 10.01 -7.31
N PRO A 145 3.25 9.39 -8.28
CA PRO A 145 3.46 9.99 -9.60
C PRO A 145 2.19 9.98 -10.48
N ALA A 146 1.19 9.17 -10.14
CA ALA A 146 0.03 8.96 -10.99
C ALA A 146 -0.97 10.12 -10.87
N LYS A 147 -1.21 10.82 -11.98
CA LYS A 147 -2.18 11.92 -12.10
C LYS A 147 -3.25 11.65 -13.15
N LEU A 148 -2.92 10.90 -14.21
CA LEU A 148 -3.83 10.60 -15.29
C LEU A 148 -4.10 9.09 -15.36
N CYS A 149 -5.32 8.69 -14.99
CA CYS A 149 -5.84 7.36 -15.22
C CYS A 149 -6.70 7.34 -16.49
N VAL A 150 -6.47 6.38 -17.38
CA VAL A 150 -7.28 6.17 -18.59
C VAL A 150 -7.97 4.81 -18.52
N LEU A 151 -9.30 4.83 -18.61
CA LEU A 151 -10.12 3.62 -18.65
C LEU A 151 -10.09 3.04 -20.06
N VAL A 152 -9.82 1.75 -20.20
CA VAL A 152 -9.71 1.03 -21.49
C VAL A 152 -10.63 -0.19 -21.52
N ASP A 153 -11.18 -0.53 -22.68
CA ASP A 153 -11.96 -1.75 -22.92
C ASP A 153 -11.11 -2.83 -23.62
N CYS A 154 -11.66 -4.02 -23.85
CA CYS A 154 -10.87 -5.14 -24.36
C CYS A 154 -10.46 -5.04 -25.84
N ARG A 155 -11.04 -4.09 -26.59
CA ARG A 155 -10.98 -4.03 -28.07
C ARG A 155 -11.35 -5.36 -28.74
N GLU A 156 -11.34 -5.41 -30.08
CA GLU A 156 -11.70 -6.63 -30.81
C GLU A 156 -10.62 -7.70 -30.69
N SER A 157 -9.35 -7.31 -30.80
CA SER A 157 -8.21 -8.23 -30.72
C SER A 157 -7.18 -7.84 -29.65
N THR A 158 -6.39 -8.80 -29.21
CA THR A 158 -5.30 -8.60 -28.23
C THR A 158 -4.22 -7.66 -28.77
N ASP A 159 -3.92 -7.73 -30.07
CA ASP A 159 -2.90 -6.88 -30.71
C ASP A 159 -3.35 -5.43 -30.78
N GLU A 160 -4.62 -5.18 -31.12
CA GLU A 160 -5.20 -3.84 -31.10
C GLU A 160 -5.20 -3.26 -29.69
N PHE A 161 -5.57 -4.06 -28.69
CA PHE A 161 -5.52 -3.65 -27.29
C PHE A 161 -4.09 -3.29 -26.86
N ALA A 162 -3.11 -4.14 -27.18
CA ALA A 162 -1.71 -3.90 -26.86
C ALA A 162 -1.21 -2.61 -27.52
N ALA A 163 -1.50 -2.41 -28.81
CA ALA A 163 -1.14 -1.21 -29.54
C ALA A 163 -1.80 0.04 -28.94
N SER A 164 -3.06 -0.05 -28.53
CA SER A 164 -3.77 1.03 -27.84
C SER A 164 -3.11 1.37 -26.49
N CYS A 165 -2.78 0.37 -25.67
CA CYS A 165 -2.09 0.57 -24.40
C CYS A 165 -0.76 1.29 -24.60
N ARG A 166 0.09 0.79 -25.51
CA ARG A 166 1.40 1.38 -25.80
C ARG A 166 1.30 2.84 -26.25
N ARG A 167 0.31 3.18 -27.08
CA ARG A 167 0.06 4.57 -27.51
C ARG A 167 -0.31 5.48 -26.33
N LEU A 168 -1.27 5.07 -25.51
CA LEU A 168 -1.73 5.85 -24.35
C LEU A 168 -0.62 6.05 -23.30
N LEU A 169 0.15 4.99 -23.03
CA LEU A 169 1.30 5.03 -22.13
C LEU A 169 2.38 5.97 -22.65
N SER A 170 2.72 5.88 -23.94
CA SER A 170 3.69 6.78 -24.58
C SER A 170 3.23 8.25 -24.60
N ALA A 171 1.91 8.48 -24.60
CA ALA A 171 1.30 9.80 -24.51
C ALA A 171 1.21 10.35 -23.06
N GLY A 172 1.64 9.58 -22.06
CA GLY A 172 1.76 10.03 -20.67
C GLY A 172 0.61 9.62 -19.74
N ALA A 173 -0.17 8.59 -20.08
CA ALA A 173 -1.05 7.95 -19.09
C ALA A 173 -0.21 7.28 -18.00
N ASP A 174 -0.48 7.59 -16.73
CA ASP A 174 0.25 7.03 -15.59
C ASP A 174 -0.36 5.71 -15.08
N MET A 175 -1.66 5.55 -15.32
CA MET A 175 -2.45 4.42 -14.90
C MET A 175 -3.42 4.06 -16.02
N LEU A 176 -3.54 2.77 -16.30
CA LEU A 176 -4.56 2.23 -17.19
C LEU A 176 -5.48 1.31 -16.38
N GLN A 177 -6.78 1.54 -16.49
CA GLN A 177 -7.81 0.73 -15.83
C GLN A 177 -8.59 -0.07 -16.87
N LEU A 178 -8.45 -1.40 -16.87
CA LEU A 178 -9.24 -2.28 -17.73
C LEU A 178 -10.66 -2.37 -17.20
N ARG A 179 -11.61 -1.85 -17.97
CA ARG A 179 -13.03 -1.79 -17.64
C ARG A 179 -13.88 -2.09 -18.87
N ASP A 180 -14.27 -3.35 -18.99
CA ASP A 180 -15.18 -3.83 -20.03
C ASP A 180 -16.29 -4.66 -19.38
N LYS A 181 -17.52 -4.12 -19.39
CA LYS A 181 -18.68 -4.79 -18.77
C LYS A 181 -19.31 -5.84 -19.67
N THR A 182 -18.85 -5.97 -20.92
CA THR A 182 -19.44 -6.86 -21.93
C THR A 182 -18.56 -8.07 -22.24
N ALA A 183 -17.26 -7.96 -21.96
CA ALA A 183 -16.30 -9.03 -22.16
C ALA A 183 -16.54 -10.22 -21.21
N THR A 184 -16.27 -11.42 -21.72
CA THR A 184 -16.24 -12.64 -20.90
C THR A 184 -15.02 -12.64 -19.98
N ASP A 185 -15.09 -13.35 -18.85
CA ASP A 185 -13.98 -13.55 -17.92
C ASP A 185 -12.69 -14.03 -18.60
N ARG A 186 -12.82 -14.96 -19.56
CA ARG A 186 -11.69 -15.48 -20.33
C ARG A 186 -10.99 -14.37 -21.12
N ARG A 187 -11.78 -13.54 -21.80
CA ARG A 187 -11.27 -12.41 -22.58
C ARG A 187 -10.66 -11.34 -21.69
N LEU A 188 -11.33 -10.99 -20.58
CA LEU A 188 -10.83 -10.05 -19.58
C LEU A 188 -9.48 -10.51 -19.03
N LEU A 189 -9.32 -11.77 -18.65
CA LEU A 189 -8.06 -12.29 -18.12
C LEU A 189 -6.93 -12.28 -19.16
N GLU A 190 -7.22 -12.64 -20.40
CA GLU A 190 -6.27 -12.58 -21.51
C GLU A 190 -5.74 -11.16 -21.70
N VAL A 191 -6.65 -10.20 -21.83
CA VAL A 191 -6.35 -8.77 -22.03
C VAL A 191 -5.67 -8.17 -20.80
N ALA A 192 -6.08 -8.54 -19.59
CA ALA A 192 -5.47 -8.09 -18.34
C ALA A 192 -3.97 -8.45 -18.30
N ARG A 193 -3.57 -9.64 -18.73
CA ARG A 193 -2.15 -10.03 -18.78
C ARG A 193 -1.35 -9.13 -19.75
N VAL A 194 -1.95 -8.76 -20.88
CA VAL A 194 -1.34 -7.83 -21.83
C VAL A 194 -1.24 -6.42 -21.24
N LEU A 195 -2.28 -5.97 -20.53
CA LEU A 195 -2.26 -4.70 -19.82
C LEU A 195 -1.08 -4.62 -18.84
N VAL A 196 -0.91 -5.66 -18.01
CA VAL A 196 0.18 -5.75 -17.03
C VAL A 196 1.54 -5.68 -17.72
N ALA A 197 1.74 -6.43 -18.80
CA ALA A 197 2.98 -6.41 -19.55
C ALA A 197 3.28 -5.01 -20.10
N CYS A 198 2.31 -4.35 -20.75
CA CYS A 198 2.50 -3.00 -21.30
C CYS A 198 2.81 -1.96 -20.23
N CYS A 199 2.10 -1.97 -19.10
CA CYS A 199 2.30 -0.99 -18.03
C CYS A 199 3.66 -1.15 -17.35
N ARG A 200 4.10 -2.41 -17.14
CA ARG A 200 5.38 -2.72 -16.50
C ARG A 200 6.58 -2.17 -17.27
N GLU A 201 6.53 -2.18 -18.61
CA GLU A 201 7.63 -1.67 -19.46
C GLU A 201 7.97 -0.20 -19.20
N VAL A 202 6.99 0.59 -18.74
CA VAL A 202 7.13 2.04 -18.52
C VAL A 202 6.88 2.47 -17.08
N ASN A 203 6.79 1.53 -16.14
CA ASN A 203 6.44 1.76 -14.73
C ASN A 203 5.10 2.49 -14.51
N ALA A 204 4.13 2.27 -15.42
CA ALA A 204 2.76 2.71 -15.22
C ALA A 204 1.97 1.68 -14.39
N LEU A 205 0.82 2.08 -13.86
CA LEU A 205 -0.05 1.22 -13.05
C LEU A 205 -1.12 0.52 -13.90
N SER A 206 -1.25 -0.79 -13.69
CA SER A 206 -2.30 -1.63 -14.28
C SER A 206 -3.39 -1.96 -13.25
N ILE A 207 -4.62 -1.51 -13.49
CA ILE A 207 -5.75 -1.72 -12.59
C ILE A 207 -6.85 -2.50 -13.30
N ILE A 208 -7.44 -3.49 -12.62
CA ILE A 208 -8.62 -4.22 -13.10
C ILE A 208 -9.86 -3.68 -12.42
N ASN A 209 -10.92 -3.40 -13.17
CA ASN A 209 -12.18 -2.94 -12.63
C ASN A 209 -13.01 -4.13 -12.10
N ASP A 210 -13.62 -3.99 -10.93
CA ASP A 210 -14.55 -4.90 -10.22
C ASP A 210 -13.99 -6.29 -9.83
N ARG A 211 -13.14 -6.89 -10.66
CA ARG A 211 -12.76 -8.31 -10.59
C ARG A 211 -11.44 -8.55 -9.86
N VAL A 212 -11.54 -8.69 -8.54
CA VAL A 212 -10.40 -8.98 -7.64
C VAL A 212 -9.68 -10.28 -8.00
N ASP A 213 -10.44 -11.32 -8.34
CA ASP A 213 -9.92 -12.61 -8.80
C ASP A 213 -9.08 -12.47 -10.08
N LEU A 214 -9.56 -11.71 -11.06
CA LEU A 214 -8.83 -11.46 -12.31
C LEU A 214 -7.61 -10.55 -12.09
N ALA A 215 -7.68 -9.59 -11.17
CA ALA A 215 -6.52 -8.79 -10.76
C ALA A 215 -5.41 -9.69 -10.17
N ALA A 216 -5.78 -10.65 -9.31
CA ALA A 216 -4.85 -11.62 -8.75
C ALA A 216 -4.24 -12.52 -9.84
N LEU A 217 -5.07 -13.14 -10.69
CA LEU A 217 -4.65 -14.09 -11.73
C LEU A 217 -3.81 -13.46 -12.86
N SER A 218 -4.02 -12.17 -13.13
CA SER A 218 -3.24 -11.41 -14.11
C SER A 218 -1.98 -10.79 -13.52
N THR A 219 -1.84 -10.80 -12.19
CA THR A 219 -0.79 -10.10 -11.44
C THR A 219 -0.82 -8.57 -11.58
N ALA A 220 -1.99 -8.01 -11.92
CA ALA A 220 -2.19 -6.56 -12.02
C ALA A 220 -1.78 -5.82 -10.75
N ASP A 221 -1.48 -4.53 -10.86
CA ASP A 221 -1.01 -3.73 -9.74
C ASP A 221 -2.08 -3.52 -8.68
N GLY A 222 -3.36 -3.61 -9.07
CA GLY A 222 -4.48 -3.52 -8.17
C GLY A 222 -5.84 -3.73 -8.82
N VAL A 223 -6.86 -3.46 -8.03
CA VAL A 223 -8.26 -3.47 -8.41
C VAL A 223 -8.91 -2.11 -8.13
N HIS A 224 -9.97 -1.79 -8.84
CA HIS A 224 -10.88 -0.69 -8.50
C HIS A 224 -12.29 -1.24 -8.32
N LEU A 225 -12.93 -0.90 -7.20
CA LEU A 225 -14.19 -1.46 -6.75
C LEU A 225 -15.26 -0.36 -6.73
N GLY A 226 -16.49 -0.73 -7.07
CA GLY A 226 -17.66 0.11 -6.82
C GLY A 226 -18.28 -0.19 -5.45
N GLN A 227 -19.50 0.29 -5.26
CA GLN A 227 -20.26 0.13 -4.01
C GLN A 227 -20.99 -1.22 -3.92
N THR A 228 -21.02 -2.01 -5.00
CA THR A 228 -21.76 -3.28 -5.08
C THR A 228 -20.88 -4.52 -5.11
N GLU A 229 -19.58 -4.33 -5.34
CA GLU A 229 -18.59 -5.39 -5.34
C GLU A 229 -18.17 -5.76 -3.91
N ILE A 230 -17.27 -6.73 -3.76
CA ILE A 230 -16.72 -7.06 -2.45
C ILE A 230 -15.95 -5.87 -1.84
N GLY A 231 -15.92 -5.79 -0.51
CA GLY A 231 -15.25 -4.72 0.24
C GLY A 231 -13.71 -4.79 0.16
N VAL A 232 -13.06 -3.74 0.67
CA VAL A 232 -11.59 -3.64 0.68
C VAL A 232 -10.98 -4.77 1.48
N ASP A 233 -11.53 -5.07 2.65
CA ASP A 233 -11.20 -6.19 3.52
C ASP A 233 -11.16 -7.52 2.78
N ALA A 234 -12.24 -7.91 2.11
CA ALA A 234 -12.28 -9.14 1.31
C ALA A 234 -11.31 -9.10 0.12
N ALA A 235 -11.11 -7.92 -0.50
CA ALA A 235 -10.13 -7.77 -1.56
C ALA A 235 -8.69 -7.97 -1.06
N ARG A 236 -8.36 -7.53 0.17
CA ARG A 236 -7.06 -7.76 0.80
C ARG A 236 -6.79 -9.22 1.09
N GLU A 237 -7.80 -10.00 1.45
CA GLU A 237 -7.64 -11.45 1.65
C GLU A 237 -7.17 -12.16 0.37
N ILE A 238 -7.65 -11.70 -0.80
CA ILE A 238 -7.31 -12.29 -2.10
C ILE A 238 -5.99 -11.72 -2.65
N LEU A 239 -5.79 -10.40 -2.55
CA LEU A 239 -4.68 -9.71 -3.20
C LEU A 239 -3.43 -9.56 -2.31
N GLY A 240 -3.57 -9.74 -1.00
CA GLY A 240 -2.54 -9.47 -0.02
C GLY A 240 -2.26 -7.97 0.18
N ALA A 241 -1.24 -7.69 0.99
CA ALA A 241 -0.93 -6.35 1.48
C ALA A 241 -0.25 -5.41 0.45
N GLY A 242 0.19 -5.93 -0.69
CA GLY A 242 1.04 -5.18 -1.65
C GLY A 242 0.33 -4.61 -2.87
N LYS A 243 -0.85 -5.12 -3.21
CA LYS A 243 -1.63 -4.64 -4.36
C LYS A 243 -2.43 -3.39 -4.00
N LEU A 244 -2.76 -2.58 -4.99
CA LEU A 244 -3.59 -1.39 -4.81
C LEU A 244 -5.08 -1.78 -4.81
N VAL A 245 -5.86 -1.18 -3.93
CA VAL A 245 -7.32 -1.27 -3.92
C VAL A 245 -7.89 0.14 -3.95
N GLY A 246 -8.57 0.48 -5.05
CA GLY A 246 -9.29 1.74 -5.17
C GLY A 246 -10.79 1.55 -5.01
N VAL A 247 -11.48 2.57 -4.51
CA VAL A 247 -12.93 2.54 -4.30
C VAL A 247 -13.60 3.75 -4.96
N SER A 248 -14.65 3.53 -5.73
CA SER A 248 -15.50 4.61 -6.25
C SER A 248 -16.33 5.20 -5.12
N THR A 249 -16.44 6.52 -5.03
CA THR A 249 -17.16 7.24 -3.98
C THR A 249 -18.02 8.34 -4.59
N HIS A 250 -19.21 8.53 -4.03
CA HIS A 250 -20.26 9.42 -4.56
C HIS A 250 -20.78 10.43 -3.53
N ASN A 251 -20.38 10.31 -2.26
CA ASN A 251 -20.77 11.23 -1.20
C ASN A 251 -19.77 11.17 -0.03
N GLU A 252 -19.98 12.02 0.98
CA GLU A 252 -19.09 12.15 2.15
C GLU A 252 -19.03 10.87 2.98
N SER A 253 -20.16 10.16 3.13
CA SER A 253 -20.23 8.91 3.91
C SER A 253 -19.44 7.79 3.24
N GLU A 254 -19.56 7.64 1.92
CA GLU A 254 -18.79 6.67 1.15
C GLU A 254 -17.29 7.00 1.13
N LEU A 255 -16.92 8.29 1.12
CA LEU A 255 -15.53 8.72 1.24
C LEU A 255 -14.94 8.31 2.58
N SER A 256 -15.63 8.60 3.69
CA SER A 256 -15.17 8.21 5.03
C SER A 256 -15.03 6.69 5.14
N ALA A 257 -16.04 5.94 4.70
CA ALA A 257 -16.01 4.49 4.72
C ALA A 257 -14.83 3.92 3.91
N ALA A 258 -14.57 4.41 2.71
CA ALA A 258 -13.45 3.95 1.89
C ALA A 258 -12.08 4.20 2.56
N ILE A 259 -11.92 5.32 3.27
CA ILE A 259 -10.69 5.64 4.01
C ILE A 259 -10.56 4.70 5.21
N ASP A 260 -11.63 4.53 6.00
CA ASP A 260 -11.67 3.68 7.19
C ASP A 260 -11.41 2.20 6.84
N ASP A 261 -11.91 1.74 5.70
CA ASP A 261 -11.72 0.39 5.16
C ASP A 261 -10.30 0.19 4.58
N GLY A 262 -9.49 1.24 4.48
CA GLY A 262 -8.09 1.17 4.04
C GLY A 262 -7.91 1.10 2.52
N ALA A 263 -8.77 1.79 1.76
CA ALA A 263 -8.56 2.01 0.32
C ALA A 263 -7.24 2.78 0.09
N ASP A 264 -6.52 2.39 -0.96
CA ASP A 264 -5.26 3.05 -1.34
C ASP A 264 -5.48 4.35 -2.13
N TYR A 265 -6.63 4.47 -2.78
CA TYR A 265 -7.07 5.65 -3.51
C TYR A 265 -8.59 5.62 -3.72
N VAL A 266 -9.17 6.76 -4.07
CA VAL A 266 -10.61 6.86 -4.35
C VAL A 266 -10.87 7.43 -5.74
N GLY A 267 -11.93 6.94 -6.39
CA GLY A 267 -12.50 7.53 -7.60
C GLY A 267 -13.72 8.37 -7.23
N CYS A 268 -13.66 9.68 -7.41
CA CYS A 268 -14.69 10.61 -6.93
C CYS A 268 -15.51 11.16 -8.10
N GLY A 269 -16.80 10.86 -8.15
CA GLY A 269 -17.64 11.34 -9.24
C GLY A 269 -19.02 10.69 -9.27
N PRO A 270 -19.82 10.88 -10.33
CA PRO A 270 -19.50 11.69 -11.50
C PRO A 270 -19.34 13.17 -11.16
N THR A 271 -18.31 13.79 -11.74
CA THR A 271 -17.98 15.21 -11.55
C THR A 271 -18.85 16.11 -12.42
N PHE A 272 -19.05 15.70 -13.66
CA PHE A 272 -19.91 16.37 -14.64
C PHE A 272 -21.02 15.43 -15.13
N PRO A 273 -22.19 15.96 -15.53
CA PRO A 273 -23.27 15.15 -16.05
C PRO A 273 -22.81 14.35 -17.27
N SER A 274 -23.21 13.08 -17.33
CA SER A 274 -23.00 12.25 -18.52
C SER A 274 -24.31 12.13 -19.29
N THR A 275 -24.25 12.17 -20.61
CA THR A 275 -25.39 11.85 -21.49
C THR A 275 -25.77 10.37 -21.47
N THR A 276 -24.91 9.49 -20.92
CA THR A 276 -25.06 8.03 -21.01
C THR A 276 -25.42 7.34 -19.70
N LYS A 277 -25.42 8.04 -18.56
CA LYS A 277 -25.77 7.46 -17.25
C LYS A 277 -26.63 8.42 -16.43
N THR A 278 -27.81 7.96 -16.02
CA THR A 278 -28.69 8.64 -15.06
C THR A 278 -28.26 8.28 -13.64
N PHE A 279 -28.11 9.28 -12.79
CA PHE A 279 -27.78 9.12 -11.37
C PHE A 279 -28.97 9.61 -10.54
N SER A 280 -29.35 8.86 -9.51
CA SER A 280 -30.39 9.28 -8.55
C SER A 280 -29.97 10.52 -7.76
N THR A 281 -28.66 10.65 -7.51
CA THR A 281 -28.04 11.79 -6.85
C THR A 281 -26.75 12.10 -7.60
N PHE A 282 -26.57 13.34 -8.04
CA PHE A 282 -25.40 13.78 -8.80
C PHE A 282 -24.40 14.46 -7.83
N PRO A 283 -23.22 13.87 -7.57
CA PRO A 283 -22.27 14.40 -6.59
C PRO A 283 -21.70 15.77 -7.00
N GLY A 284 -21.29 15.88 -8.27
CA GLY A 284 -20.85 17.12 -8.88
C GLY A 284 -19.55 17.70 -8.30
N ILE A 285 -19.22 18.91 -8.75
CA ILE A 285 -17.99 19.63 -8.37
C ILE A 285 -17.93 20.01 -6.88
N SER A 286 -19.09 20.20 -6.24
CA SER A 286 -19.18 20.47 -4.80
C SER A 286 -18.67 19.29 -3.97
N TYR A 287 -18.95 18.06 -4.42
CA TYR A 287 -18.40 16.87 -3.77
C TYR A 287 -16.87 16.81 -3.90
N LEU A 288 -16.30 17.16 -5.05
CA LEU A 288 -14.84 17.24 -5.20
C LEU A 288 -14.20 18.28 -4.27
N SER A 289 -14.88 19.40 -4.03
CA SER A 289 -14.40 20.42 -3.08
C SER A 289 -14.37 19.89 -1.63
N HIS A 290 -15.30 19.00 -1.27
CA HIS A 290 -15.26 18.28 0.00
C HIS A 290 -14.09 17.27 0.01
N VAL A 291 -13.96 16.44 -1.03
CA VAL A 291 -12.88 15.46 -1.17
C VAL A 291 -11.51 16.11 -1.02
N ALA A 292 -11.26 17.25 -1.67
CA ALA A 292 -9.98 17.95 -1.58
C ALA A 292 -9.60 18.41 -0.16
N LYS A 293 -10.59 18.62 0.72
CA LYS A 293 -10.37 19.05 2.11
C LYS A 293 -10.23 17.90 3.09
N HIS A 294 -10.87 16.76 2.81
CA HIS A 294 -11.05 15.68 3.78
C HIS A 294 -10.42 14.34 3.37
N CYS A 295 -10.00 14.18 2.11
CA CYS A 295 -9.43 12.93 1.63
C CYS A 295 -7.93 12.85 1.94
N GLU A 296 -7.54 11.88 2.76
CA GLU A 296 -6.14 11.63 3.14
C GLU A 296 -5.40 10.72 2.15
N VAL A 297 -6.14 10.05 1.25
CA VAL A 297 -5.60 9.17 0.21
C VAL A 297 -5.69 9.85 -1.17
N PRO A 298 -4.89 9.42 -2.17
CA PRO A 298 -5.01 9.93 -3.53
C PRO A 298 -6.45 9.85 -4.06
N ALA A 299 -7.00 10.98 -4.51
CA ALA A 299 -8.33 11.06 -5.11
C ALA A 299 -8.24 11.35 -6.60
N PHE A 300 -8.94 10.55 -7.41
CA PHE A 300 -9.10 10.72 -8.85
C PHE A 300 -10.51 11.21 -9.15
N ALA A 301 -10.65 12.45 -9.61
CA ALA A 301 -11.92 12.94 -10.13
C ALA A 301 -12.31 12.15 -11.39
N ILE A 302 -13.57 11.72 -11.49
CA ILE A 302 -14.07 10.93 -12.61
C ILE A 302 -15.46 11.41 -13.04
N GLY A 303 -15.79 11.18 -14.31
CA GLY A 303 -17.13 11.38 -14.87
C GLY A 303 -17.28 12.71 -15.61
N GLY A 304 -17.36 12.62 -16.94
CA GLY A 304 -17.58 13.76 -17.83
C GLY A 304 -16.43 14.77 -17.92
N ILE A 305 -15.23 14.40 -17.46
CA ILE A 305 -14.05 15.27 -17.48
C ILE A 305 -13.38 15.21 -18.85
N ASP A 306 -13.09 16.37 -19.43
CA ASP A 306 -12.32 16.57 -20.65
C ASP A 306 -11.41 17.81 -20.52
N LEU A 307 -10.77 18.24 -21.61
CA LEU A 307 -9.85 19.38 -21.56
C LEU A 307 -10.56 20.73 -21.36
N ALA A 308 -11.85 20.83 -21.70
CA ALA A 308 -12.61 22.07 -21.60
C ALA A 308 -13.05 22.37 -20.16
N ASN A 309 -13.25 21.33 -19.33
CA ASN A 309 -13.68 21.46 -17.93
C ASN A 309 -12.66 20.95 -16.90
N LEU A 310 -11.46 20.55 -17.33
CA LEU A 310 -10.40 20.11 -16.42
C LEU A 310 -10.00 21.20 -15.42
N ASP A 311 -10.05 22.46 -15.83
CA ASP A 311 -9.64 23.58 -14.98
C ASP A 311 -10.57 23.73 -13.77
N ASP A 312 -11.88 23.54 -13.97
CA ASP A 312 -12.86 23.52 -12.88
C ASP A 312 -12.54 22.42 -11.84
N VAL A 313 -12.09 21.24 -12.30
CA VAL A 313 -11.64 20.15 -11.41
C VAL A 313 -10.43 20.58 -10.60
N LEU A 314 -9.44 21.17 -11.27
CA LEU A 314 -8.19 21.61 -10.62
C LEU A 314 -8.42 22.72 -9.59
N GLU A 315 -9.37 23.61 -9.83
CA GLU A 315 -9.78 24.67 -8.90
C GLU A 315 -10.34 24.12 -7.58
N THR A 316 -10.88 22.90 -7.56
CA THR A 316 -11.31 22.24 -6.31
C THR A 316 -10.15 21.83 -5.41
N GLY A 317 -8.93 21.74 -5.96
CA GLY A 317 -7.75 21.18 -5.30
C GLY A 317 -7.47 19.71 -5.64
N VAL A 318 -8.38 19.02 -6.33
CA VAL A 318 -8.12 17.67 -6.85
C VAL A 318 -7.21 17.73 -8.06
N GLN A 319 -6.05 17.06 -7.99
CA GLN A 319 -5.00 17.12 -9.02
C GLN A 319 -4.84 15.85 -9.86
N ARG A 320 -5.76 14.89 -9.72
CA ARG A 320 -5.75 13.62 -10.46
C ARG A 320 -7.10 13.37 -11.08
N ILE A 321 -7.10 12.82 -12.29
CA ILE A 321 -8.34 12.52 -13.02
C ILE A 321 -8.32 11.12 -13.60
N ALA A 322 -9.50 10.51 -13.70
CA ALA A 322 -9.75 9.31 -14.47
C ALA A 322 -10.69 9.63 -15.63
N VAL A 323 -10.28 9.29 -16.85
CA VAL A 323 -11.01 9.64 -18.08
C VAL A 323 -11.23 8.42 -18.97
N SER A 324 -12.27 8.49 -19.80
CA SER A 324 -12.57 7.47 -20.81
C SER A 324 -12.95 8.15 -22.13
N GLN A 325 -14.14 8.73 -22.20
CA GLN A 325 -14.67 9.34 -23.43
C GLN A 325 -13.83 10.51 -23.96
N ALA A 326 -13.23 11.32 -23.08
CA ALA A 326 -12.35 12.40 -23.50
C ALA A 326 -11.10 11.95 -24.28
N VAL A 327 -10.73 10.66 -24.14
CA VAL A 327 -9.61 10.05 -24.88
C VAL A 327 -10.14 9.24 -26.06
N HIS A 328 -11.07 8.31 -25.82
CA HIS A 328 -11.54 7.38 -26.87
C HIS A 328 -12.51 8.00 -27.87
N GLY A 329 -13.17 9.11 -27.51
CA GLY A 329 -14.03 9.89 -28.40
C GLY A 329 -13.28 10.98 -29.18
N SER A 330 -11.96 11.11 -28.99
CA SER A 330 -11.11 12.03 -29.75
C SER A 330 -10.65 11.38 -31.06
N ASP A 331 -10.53 12.17 -32.12
CA ASP A 331 -9.94 11.75 -33.40
C ASP A 331 -8.48 11.27 -33.22
N ASP A 332 -7.78 11.84 -32.25
CA ASP A 332 -6.44 11.41 -31.84
C ASP A 332 -6.41 11.19 -30.31
N PRO A 333 -6.56 9.94 -29.85
CA PRO A 333 -6.47 9.59 -28.43
C PRO A 333 -5.12 9.95 -27.80
N SER A 334 -4.02 9.84 -28.55
CA SER A 334 -2.66 10.11 -28.03
C SER A 334 -2.47 11.60 -27.79
N ALA A 335 -2.93 12.44 -28.73
CA ALA A 335 -2.91 13.89 -28.55
C ALA A 335 -3.80 14.34 -27.38
N ALA A 336 -4.98 13.75 -27.21
CA ALA A 336 -5.86 14.04 -26.09
C ALA A 336 -5.20 13.70 -24.74
N THR A 337 -4.64 12.49 -24.60
CA THR A 337 -3.88 12.06 -23.41
C THR A 337 -2.71 13.01 -23.11
N THR A 338 -1.93 13.37 -24.12
CA THR A 338 -0.78 14.29 -23.97
C THR A 338 -1.22 15.67 -23.44
N ARG A 339 -2.31 16.22 -23.99
CA ARG A 339 -2.84 17.53 -23.59
C ARG A 339 -3.33 17.52 -22.14
N LEU A 340 -4.09 16.49 -21.75
CA LEU A 340 -4.56 16.29 -20.37
C LEU A 340 -3.37 16.16 -19.41
N LYS A 341 -2.42 15.28 -19.70
CA LYS A 341 -1.22 15.07 -18.87
C LYS A 341 -0.40 16.35 -18.70
N ARG A 342 -0.24 17.13 -19.79
CA ARG A 342 0.47 18.41 -19.75
C ARG A 342 -0.23 19.42 -18.85
N ARG A 343 -1.57 19.52 -18.91
CA ARG A 343 -2.34 20.43 -18.06
C ARG A 343 -2.25 20.05 -16.58
N LEU A 344 -2.36 18.76 -16.26
CA LEU A 344 -2.19 18.23 -14.89
C LEU A 344 -0.78 18.48 -14.34
N SER A 345 0.24 18.39 -15.19
CA SER A 345 1.64 18.61 -14.80
C SER A 345 1.97 20.09 -14.59
N ALA A 346 1.28 21.00 -15.29
CA ALA A 346 1.42 22.44 -15.10
C ALA A 346 0.73 22.94 -13.81
N ALA A 347 -0.36 22.30 -13.39
CA ALA A 347 -1.12 22.67 -12.20
C ALA A 347 -0.46 22.26 -10.87
N GLY A 348 0.41 21.24 -10.91
CA GLY A 348 1.06 20.71 -9.71
C GLY A 348 2.44 21.31 -9.42
N ARG A 349 2.72 22.52 -9.89
CA ARG A 349 3.95 23.28 -9.59
C ARG A 349 3.64 24.50 -8.74
#